data_AF-B0EC25-F1
#
_entry.id   AF-B0EC25-F1
#
_cell.length_a   1.000
_cell.length_b   1.000
_cell.length_c   1.000
_cell.angle_alpha   90.00
_cell.angle_beta   90.00
_cell.angle_gamma   90.00
#
_symmetry.space_group_name_H-M   'P 1'
#
loop_
_entity.id
_entity.type
_entity.pdbx_description
1 polymer ?
#
loop_
_entity_poly.entity_id
_entity_poly.type
_entity_poly.pdbx_seq_one_letter_code
_entity_poly.pdbx_strand_id
1 'polypeptide(L)'
;MNMLCFVFFIAVALAKDSLVIGLDKDKNGDPVNYIKVEFGKCYYFGSDSGAMKFSKDGDNIKMTAYAEEGCKGTNVETQITVDQLTQTLCALDTKSTCYGSIRKAPTHVAFISLVQDDETCSHRDDTVRVYVTDSCYKCLGDYCKAEEENGKMYLNTYANDQCTGDKKLHEEQFECDTCKEGVMYQCGAISTMVLSVVAILAFLL
;
A
#
# COMPACT_ATOMS: atom_id res chain seq x y z
N MET A 1 13.90 21.68 21.54
CA MET A 1 12.95 20.59 21.90
C MET A 1 11.50 20.87 21.49
N ASN A 2 11.03 22.13 21.40
CA ASN A 2 9.62 22.43 21.04
C ASN A 2 9.28 22.38 19.54
N MET A 3 10.24 22.65 18.65
CA MET A 3 9.98 22.72 17.19
C MET A 3 9.82 21.34 16.54
N LEU A 4 10.58 20.33 17.01
CA LEU A 4 10.51 18.96 16.52
C LEU A 4 9.16 18.30 16.82
N CYS A 5 8.61 18.50 18.02
CA CYS A 5 7.27 18.02 18.36
C CYS A 5 6.21 18.68 17.47
N PHE A 6 6.31 20.00 17.23
CA PHE A 6 5.33 20.73 16.41
C PHE A 6 5.32 20.27 14.94
N VAL A 7 6.49 20.03 14.35
CA VAL A 7 6.62 19.51 12.98
C VAL A 7 6.09 18.07 12.88
N PHE A 8 6.35 17.23 13.88
CA PHE A 8 5.81 15.87 13.92
C PHE A 8 4.28 15.85 14.04
N PHE A 9 3.71 16.76 14.86
CA PHE A 9 2.25 16.93 14.96
C PHE A 9 1.61 17.36 13.64
N ILE A 10 2.22 18.31 12.92
CA ILE A 10 1.72 18.76 11.61
C ILE A 10 1.79 17.62 10.58
N ALA A 11 2.91 16.89 10.54
CA ALA A 11 3.09 15.74 9.66
C ALA A 11 2.02 14.64 9.90
N VAL A 12 1.72 14.33 11.17
CA VAL A 12 0.69 13.35 11.52
C VAL A 12 -0.71 13.86 11.16
N ALA A 13 -1.01 15.14 11.38
CA ALA A 13 -2.30 15.75 11.04
C ALA A 13 -2.55 15.88 9.53
N LEU A 14 -1.48 16.02 8.73
CA LEU A 14 -1.56 16.10 7.27
C LEU A 14 -1.60 14.73 6.58
N ALA A 15 -1.36 13.63 7.30
CA ALA A 15 -1.51 12.30 6.74
C ALA A 15 -2.97 12.07 6.38
N LYS A 16 -3.26 12.06 5.08
CA LYS A 16 -4.62 11.91 4.57
C LYS A 16 -5.13 10.49 4.82
N ASP A 17 -6.40 10.41 5.19
CA ASP A 17 -7.10 9.13 5.21
C ASP A 17 -7.08 8.48 3.82
N SER A 18 -7.06 7.16 3.83
CA SER A 18 -7.13 6.30 2.65
C SER A 18 -8.14 5.19 2.92
N LEU A 19 -8.68 4.59 1.87
CA LEU A 19 -9.30 3.28 2.03
C LEU A 19 -8.18 2.24 2.17
N VAL A 20 -8.17 1.52 3.28
CA VAL A 20 -7.23 0.44 3.58
C VAL A 20 -8.01 -0.87 3.61
N ILE A 21 -7.68 -1.78 2.70
CA ILE A 21 -8.27 -3.11 2.60
C ILE A 21 -7.24 -4.13 3.08
N GLY A 22 -7.45 -4.69 4.28
CA GLY A 22 -6.58 -5.71 4.83
C GLY A 22 -6.82 -7.08 4.20
N LEU A 23 -5.71 -7.75 3.86
CA LEU A 23 -5.65 -9.11 3.29
C LEU A 23 -5.21 -10.12 4.35
N ASP A 24 -4.28 -9.71 5.22
CA ASP A 24 -3.81 -10.45 6.39
C ASP A 24 -3.74 -9.52 7.60
N LYS A 25 -3.78 -10.08 8.81
CA LYS A 25 -3.74 -9.32 10.06
C LYS A 25 -2.71 -9.85 11.05
N ASP A 26 -2.11 -8.96 11.81
CA ASP A 26 -1.28 -9.29 12.95
C ASP A 26 -2.14 -9.72 14.16
N LYS A 27 -1.50 -9.99 15.30
CA LYS A 27 -2.17 -10.38 16.54
C LYS A 27 -3.08 -9.30 17.15
N ASN A 28 -2.87 -8.03 16.78
CA ASN A 28 -3.67 -6.89 17.24
C ASN A 28 -4.85 -6.61 16.29
N GLY A 29 -4.91 -7.29 15.14
CA GLY A 29 -5.90 -7.05 14.10
C GLY A 29 -5.49 -5.98 13.09
N ASP A 30 -4.25 -5.48 13.18
CA ASP A 30 -3.72 -4.51 12.23
C ASP A 30 -3.32 -5.21 10.93
N PRO A 31 -3.53 -4.56 9.78
CA PRO A 31 -3.27 -5.18 8.48
C PRO A 31 -1.76 -5.34 8.24
N VAL A 32 -1.36 -6.51 7.75
CA VAL A 32 0.04 -6.83 7.39
C VAL A 32 0.24 -6.75 5.89
N ASN A 33 -0.60 -7.45 5.13
CA ASN A 33 -0.73 -7.28 3.69
C ASN A 33 -2.03 -6.51 3.45
N TYR A 34 -1.97 -5.43 2.66
CA TYR A 34 -3.14 -4.60 2.43
C TYR A 34 -3.12 -3.84 1.11
N ILE A 35 -4.30 -3.56 0.57
CA ILE A 35 -4.47 -2.64 -0.55
C ILE A 35 -4.74 -1.24 0.02
N LYS A 36 -4.11 -0.23 -0.57
CA LYS A 36 -4.35 1.18 -0.23
C LYS A 36 -4.89 1.94 -1.43
N VAL A 37 -6.03 2.61 -1.23
CA VAL A 37 -6.61 3.57 -2.18
C VAL A 37 -6.56 4.97 -1.55
N GLU A 38 -5.72 5.82 -2.12
CA GLU A 38 -5.55 7.22 -1.76
C GLU A 38 -6.64 8.06 -2.42
N PHE A 39 -7.40 8.79 -1.62
CA PHE A 39 -8.44 9.65 -2.16
C PHE A 39 -7.84 10.81 -2.97
N GLY A 40 -8.41 11.04 -4.14
CA GLY A 40 -7.97 12.07 -5.07
C GLY A 40 -6.88 11.63 -6.04
N LYS A 41 -6.26 10.47 -5.84
CA LYS A 41 -5.30 9.89 -6.77
C LYS A 41 -6.01 9.31 -7.99
N CYS A 42 -5.40 9.47 -9.15
CA CYS A 42 -5.83 8.83 -10.37
C CYS A 42 -5.15 7.47 -10.48
N TYR A 43 -5.95 6.41 -10.63
CA TYR A 43 -5.44 5.05 -10.71
C TYR A 43 -5.57 4.50 -12.12
N TYR A 44 -4.50 3.92 -12.63
CA TYR A 44 -4.47 3.15 -13.86
C TYR A 44 -4.97 1.72 -13.60
N PHE A 45 -5.88 1.25 -14.45
CA PHE A 45 -6.50 -0.09 -14.34
C PHE A 45 -6.27 -0.96 -15.58
N GLY A 46 -5.24 -0.64 -16.38
CA GLY A 46 -4.95 -1.34 -17.63
C GLY A 46 -5.47 -0.58 -18.85
N SER A 47 -4.83 -0.81 -20.00
CA SER A 47 -5.10 -0.12 -21.27
C SER A 47 -6.57 -0.18 -21.70
N ASP A 48 -7.24 -1.29 -21.37
CA ASP A 48 -8.62 -1.55 -21.79
C ASP A 48 -9.67 -1.06 -20.78
N SER A 49 -9.23 -0.65 -19.58
CA SER A 49 -10.12 -0.24 -18.47
C SER A 49 -10.02 1.25 -18.12
N GLY A 50 -9.09 1.97 -18.75
CA GLY A 50 -8.89 3.40 -18.53
C GLY A 50 -8.36 3.73 -17.13
N ALA A 51 -8.88 4.80 -16.53
CA ALA A 51 -8.47 5.24 -15.20
C ALA A 51 -9.64 5.43 -14.24
N MET A 52 -9.40 5.28 -12.94
CA MET A 52 -10.40 5.52 -11.90
C MET A 52 -9.87 6.45 -10.83
N LYS A 53 -10.74 7.32 -10.32
CA LYS A 53 -10.46 8.20 -9.19
C LYS A 53 -11.48 7.96 -8.10
N PHE A 54 -10.99 7.93 -6.86
CA PHE A 54 -11.83 7.72 -5.69
C PHE A 54 -11.82 8.97 -4.81
N SER A 55 -12.97 9.34 -4.27
CA SER A 55 -13.09 10.41 -3.28
C SER A 55 -14.08 10.02 -2.19
N LYS A 56 -13.86 10.53 -0.99
CA LYS A 56 -14.78 10.36 0.13
C LYS A 56 -16.05 11.19 -0.11
N ASP A 57 -17.20 10.59 0.13
CA ASP A 57 -18.51 11.22 0.07
C ASP A 57 -19.36 10.77 1.27
N GLY A 58 -19.21 11.47 2.39
CA GLY A 58 -19.77 11.03 3.67
C GLY A 58 -19.20 9.69 4.11
N ASP A 59 -20.09 8.72 4.31
CA ASP A 59 -19.77 7.31 4.62
C ASP A 59 -19.58 6.43 3.38
N ASN A 60 -19.82 6.99 2.19
CA ASN A 60 -19.64 6.32 0.91
C ASN A 60 -18.35 6.77 0.21
N ILE A 61 -18.05 6.08 -0.87
CA ILE A 61 -16.97 6.42 -1.80
C ILE A 61 -17.61 6.79 -3.13
N LYS A 62 -17.23 7.95 -3.64
CA LYS A 62 -17.51 8.33 -5.02
C LYS A 62 -16.39 7.82 -5.91
N MET A 63 -16.74 6.98 -6.87
CA MET A 63 -15.87 6.47 -7.91
C MET A 63 -16.16 7.21 -9.21
N THR A 64 -15.13 7.78 -9.81
CA THR A 64 -15.19 8.39 -11.16
C THR A 64 -14.33 7.54 -12.09
N ALA A 65 -14.96 6.85 -13.03
CA ALA A 65 -14.29 6.09 -14.07
C ALA A 65 -14.13 6.95 -15.33
N TYR A 66 -12.93 6.96 -15.91
CA TYR A 66 -12.53 7.75 -17.06
C TYR A 66 -12.21 6.83 -18.22
N ALA A 67 -12.64 7.22 -19.43
CA ALA A 67 -12.38 6.46 -20.65
C ALA A 67 -10.89 6.41 -21.03
N GLU A 68 -10.10 7.39 -20.59
CA GLU A 68 -8.68 7.51 -20.87
C GLU A 68 -7.83 7.47 -19.60
N GLU A 69 -6.58 7.05 -19.74
CA GLU A 69 -5.56 7.08 -18.69
C GLU A 69 -5.32 8.50 -18.14
N GLY A 70 -4.78 8.57 -16.92
CA GLY A 70 -4.51 9.85 -16.27
C GLY A 70 -5.78 10.67 -15.98
N CYS A 71 -6.94 10.00 -15.90
CA CYS A 71 -8.24 10.59 -15.55
C CYS A 71 -8.69 11.68 -16.53
N LYS A 72 -8.58 11.36 -17.83
CA LYS A 72 -8.94 12.25 -18.95
C LYS A 72 -10.16 11.71 -19.71
N GLY A 73 -10.65 12.51 -20.65
CA GLY A 73 -11.79 12.14 -21.49
C GLY A 73 -13.13 12.18 -20.77
N THR A 74 -14.12 11.50 -21.35
CA THR A 74 -15.44 11.33 -20.75
C THR A 74 -15.36 10.48 -19.48
N ASN A 75 -16.26 10.75 -18.54
CA ASN A 75 -16.31 10.02 -17.29
C ASN A 75 -17.74 9.64 -16.88
N VAL A 76 -17.81 8.62 -16.04
CA VAL A 76 -19.03 8.18 -15.37
C VAL A 76 -18.76 8.16 -13.87
N GLU A 77 -19.68 8.74 -13.11
CA GLU A 77 -19.60 8.77 -11.66
C GLU A 77 -20.57 7.76 -11.06
N THR A 78 -20.13 7.06 -10.01
CA THR A 78 -20.96 6.11 -9.28
C THR A 78 -20.63 6.21 -7.80
N GLN A 79 -21.65 6.08 -6.96
CA GLN A 79 -21.49 6.01 -5.52
C GLN A 79 -21.48 4.54 -5.10
N ILE A 80 -20.49 4.16 -4.30
CA ILE A 80 -20.28 2.79 -3.84
C ILE A 80 -19.98 2.81 -2.34
N THR A 81 -20.41 1.79 -1.60
CA THR A 81 -20.05 1.68 -0.18
C THR A 81 -18.59 1.23 -0.02
N VAL A 82 -18.02 1.47 1.17
CA VAL A 82 -16.69 0.95 1.53
C VAL A 82 -16.65 -0.57 1.35
N ASP A 83 -17.67 -1.29 1.81
CA ASP A 83 -17.73 -2.75 1.72
C ASP A 83 -17.78 -3.23 0.28
N GLN A 84 -18.59 -2.60 -0.58
CA GLN A 84 -18.68 -2.97 -1.99
C GLN A 84 -17.34 -2.80 -2.71
N LEU A 85 -16.68 -1.65 -2.54
CA LEU A 85 -15.35 -1.42 -3.15
C LEU A 85 -14.30 -2.38 -2.57
N THR A 86 -14.38 -2.68 -1.27
CA THR A 86 -13.52 -3.65 -0.60
C THR A 86 -13.61 -5.02 -1.27
N GLN A 87 -14.83 -5.52 -1.50
CA GLN A 87 -15.02 -6.82 -2.14
C GLN A 87 -14.54 -6.81 -3.60
N THR A 88 -14.80 -5.73 -4.34
CA THR A 88 -14.33 -5.60 -5.73
C THR A 88 -12.81 -5.67 -5.85
N LEU A 89 -12.08 -4.91 -5.01
CA LEU A 89 -10.62 -4.93 -5.06
C LEU A 89 -10.01 -6.18 -4.41
N CYS A 90 -10.66 -6.75 -3.39
CA CYS A 90 -10.26 -8.02 -2.79
C CYS A 90 -10.25 -9.17 -3.81
N ALA A 91 -11.21 -9.18 -4.73
CA ALA A 91 -11.30 -10.20 -5.78
C ALA A 91 -10.09 -10.22 -6.72
N LEU A 92 -9.30 -9.14 -6.78
CA LEU A 92 -8.07 -9.07 -7.56
C LEU A 92 -6.90 -9.84 -6.91
N ASP A 93 -6.93 -10.05 -5.59
CA ASP A 93 -5.84 -10.66 -4.81
C ASP A 93 -6.06 -12.16 -4.51
N THR A 94 -7.09 -12.80 -5.08
CA THR A 94 -7.43 -14.23 -4.91
C THR A 94 -7.74 -14.72 -3.48
N LYS A 95 -7.61 -13.87 -2.44
CA LYS A 95 -7.98 -14.22 -1.06
C LYS A 95 -9.49 -14.11 -0.83
N SER A 96 -10.03 -15.03 -0.01
CA SER A 96 -11.47 -15.19 0.23
C SER A 96 -12.05 -14.28 1.32
N THR A 97 -11.21 -13.60 2.11
CA THR A 97 -11.68 -12.73 3.19
C THR A 97 -10.82 -11.47 3.30
N CYS A 98 -11.35 -10.33 2.83
CA CYS A 98 -10.76 -9.01 3.05
C CYS A 98 -11.69 -8.14 3.90
N TYR A 99 -11.12 -7.12 4.53
CA TYR A 99 -11.85 -6.15 5.35
C TYR A 99 -11.34 -4.74 5.07
N GLY A 100 -12.26 -3.81 4.84
CA GLY A 100 -11.94 -2.45 4.42
C GLY A 100 -12.41 -1.40 5.42
N SER A 101 -11.61 -0.37 5.62
CA SER A 101 -12.02 0.81 6.36
C SER A 101 -11.28 2.07 5.89
N ILE A 102 -11.91 3.22 6.10
CA ILE A 102 -11.26 4.52 5.86
C ILE A 102 -10.42 4.86 7.09
N ARG A 103 -9.10 4.85 6.91
CA ARG A 103 -8.12 5.15 7.96
C ARG A 103 -6.78 5.55 7.36
N LYS A 104 -5.87 6.03 8.19
CA LYS A 104 -4.45 6.17 7.84
C LYS A 104 -3.86 4.79 7.54
N ALA A 105 -3.15 4.69 6.41
CA ALA A 105 -2.44 3.48 6.05
C ALA A 105 -1.27 3.20 7.03
N PRO A 106 -1.01 1.92 7.38
CA PRO A 106 0.17 1.55 8.15
C PRO A 106 1.48 1.91 7.43
N THR A 107 2.57 1.94 8.17
CA THR A 107 3.91 1.91 7.58
C THR A 107 4.12 0.56 6.88
N HIS A 108 4.76 0.56 5.71
CA HIS A 108 5.06 -0.64 4.94
C HIS A 108 6.55 -0.69 4.62
N VAL A 109 7.06 -1.88 4.30
CA VAL A 109 8.45 -2.08 3.86
C VAL A 109 8.53 -2.38 2.37
N ALA A 110 7.43 -2.79 1.75
CA ALA A 110 7.37 -3.02 0.32
C ALA A 110 5.95 -2.83 -0.21
N PHE A 111 5.85 -2.75 -1.53
CA PHE A 111 4.59 -2.83 -2.25
C PHE A 111 4.77 -3.42 -3.65
N ILE A 112 3.67 -3.99 -4.15
CA ILE A 112 3.59 -4.73 -5.41
C ILE A 112 2.38 -4.20 -6.18
N SER A 113 2.50 -3.91 -7.46
CA SER A 113 1.35 -3.54 -8.29
C SER A 113 0.36 -4.70 -8.43
N LEU A 114 -0.92 -4.42 -8.27
CA LEU A 114 -2.02 -5.40 -8.44
C LEU A 114 -2.45 -5.54 -9.89
N VAL A 115 -2.24 -4.49 -10.68
CA VAL A 115 -2.62 -4.43 -12.09
C VAL A 115 -1.36 -4.54 -12.91
N GLN A 116 -1.39 -5.43 -13.90
CA GLN A 116 -0.33 -5.56 -14.89
C GLN A 116 -0.30 -4.32 -15.79
N ASP A 117 0.87 -3.73 -15.91
CA ASP A 117 1.16 -2.58 -16.76
C ASP A 117 1.90 -3.04 -18.04
N ASP A 118 2.50 -2.10 -18.78
CA ASP A 118 3.46 -2.42 -19.84
C ASP A 118 4.75 -3.05 -19.30
N GLU A 119 5.58 -3.58 -20.20
CA GLU A 119 6.83 -4.28 -19.86
C GLU A 119 7.84 -3.43 -19.08
N THR A 120 7.66 -2.12 -19.04
CA THR A 120 8.53 -1.16 -18.34
C THR A 120 7.89 -0.58 -17.08
N CYS A 121 6.64 -0.95 -16.77
CA CYS A 121 5.84 -0.39 -15.69
C CYS A 121 5.80 1.15 -15.75
N SER A 122 5.49 1.73 -16.91
CA SER A 122 5.48 3.19 -17.11
C SER A 122 4.48 3.93 -16.22
N HIS A 123 3.41 3.26 -15.78
CA HIS A 123 2.39 3.74 -14.85
C HIS A 123 2.59 3.24 -13.43
N ARG A 124 3.82 2.79 -13.07
CA ARG A 124 4.10 2.22 -11.74
C ARG A 124 3.53 3.04 -10.59
N ASP A 125 3.57 4.38 -10.69
CA ASP A 125 3.10 5.31 -9.66
C ASP A 125 1.59 5.50 -9.60
N ASP A 126 0.85 5.04 -10.59
CA ASP A 126 -0.60 5.18 -10.70
C ASP A 126 -1.34 3.84 -10.59
N THR A 127 -0.67 2.71 -10.40
CA THR A 127 -1.37 1.42 -10.18
C THR A 127 -1.93 1.30 -8.76
N VAL A 128 -3.02 0.54 -8.62
CA VAL A 128 -3.39 -0.02 -7.32
C VAL A 128 -2.32 -1.03 -6.88
N ARG A 129 -1.97 -1.06 -5.60
CA ARG A 129 -0.85 -1.85 -5.07
C ARG A 129 -1.26 -2.62 -3.81
N VAL A 130 -0.69 -3.81 -3.63
CA VAL A 130 -0.58 -4.48 -2.33
C VAL A 130 0.63 -3.94 -1.61
N TYR A 131 0.47 -3.56 -0.35
CA TYR A 131 1.51 -3.09 0.55
C TYR A 131 1.76 -4.14 1.61
N VAL A 132 3.02 -4.28 2.01
CA VAL A 132 3.50 -5.29 2.96
C VAL A 132 4.16 -4.59 4.14
N THR A 133 3.73 -4.86 5.36
CA THR A 133 4.38 -4.37 6.59
C THR A 133 5.46 -5.31 7.10
N ASP A 134 6.27 -4.84 8.05
CA ASP A 134 7.23 -5.67 8.78
C ASP A 134 6.63 -6.23 10.09
N SER A 135 5.30 -6.23 10.23
CA SER A 135 4.60 -6.77 11.39
C SER A 135 4.67 -8.29 11.40
N CYS A 136 4.81 -8.86 12.60
CA CYS A 136 4.72 -10.31 12.80
C CYS A 136 3.26 -10.79 12.73
N TYR A 137 2.97 -11.82 11.94
CA TYR A 137 1.62 -12.36 11.79
C TYR A 137 1.62 -13.88 11.68
N LYS A 138 0.47 -14.51 11.94
CA LYS A 138 0.35 -15.97 11.83
C LYS A 138 0.24 -16.38 10.36
N CYS A 139 1.09 -17.30 9.92
CA CYS A 139 1.14 -17.79 8.54
C CYS A 139 1.55 -19.27 8.54
N LEU A 140 1.07 -20.09 7.60
CA LEU A 140 1.59 -21.45 7.35
C LEU A 140 1.78 -22.34 8.60
N GLY A 141 1.00 -22.15 9.66
CA GLY A 141 1.14 -22.86 10.94
C GLY A 141 2.19 -22.30 11.92
N ASP A 142 2.99 -21.33 11.49
CA ASP A 142 4.04 -20.62 12.24
C ASP A 142 3.74 -19.10 12.27
N TYR A 143 4.77 -18.26 12.41
CA TYR A 143 4.68 -16.80 12.33
C TYR A 143 5.62 -16.23 11.26
N CYS A 144 5.11 -15.30 10.45
CA CYS A 144 5.85 -14.67 9.36
C CYS A 144 6.15 -13.20 9.67
N LYS A 145 7.26 -12.71 9.11
CA LYS A 145 7.57 -11.28 9.00
C LYS A 145 8.29 -11.03 7.67
N ALA A 146 7.86 -10.01 6.94
CA ALA A 146 8.58 -9.54 5.76
C ALA A 146 9.76 -8.63 6.18
N GLU A 147 10.88 -8.75 5.48
CA GLU A 147 12.09 -7.96 5.75
C GLU A 147 12.79 -7.62 4.43
N GLU A 148 13.27 -6.38 4.31
CA GLU A 148 14.12 -5.96 3.20
C GLU A 148 15.58 -6.15 3.60
N GLU A 149 16.34 -6.87 2.77
CA GLU A 149 17.78 -7.06 2.95
C GLU A 149 18.49 -6.92 1.59
N ASN A 150 19.35 -5.92 1.46
CA ASN A 150 20.19 -5.69 0.27
C ASN A 150 19.41 -5.56 -1.05
N GLY A 151 18.31 -4.80 -1.05
CA GLY A 151 17.49 -4.59 -2.25
C GLY A 151 16.65 -5.81 -2.62
N LYS A 152 16.35 -6.69 -1.67
CA LYS A 152 15.48 -7.85 -1.86
C LYS A 152 14.50 -7.97 -0.71
N MET A 153 13.26 -8.37 -1.01
CA MET A 153 12.29 -8.74 0.02
C MET A 153 12.37 -10.21 0.33
N TYR A 154 12.36 -10.50 1.62
CA TYR A 154 12.31 -11.84 2.17
C TYR A 154 11.04 -12.03 3.00
N LEU A 155 10.50 -13.24 2.94
CA LEU A 155 9.53 -13.73 3.91
C LEU A 155 10.27 -14.63 4.90
N ASN A 156 10.32 -14.21 6.16
CA ASN A 156 10.94 -14.95 7.25
C ASN A 156 9.88 -15.67 8.06
N THR A 157 10.15 -16.91 8.50
CA THR A 157 9.28 -17.63 9.43
C THR A 157 9.94 -17.87 10.78
N TYR A 158 9.13 -17.87 11.84
CA TYR A 158 9.56 -17.95 13.24
C TYR A 158 8.64 -18.88 14.04
N ALA A 159 9.18 -19.45 15.11
CA ALA A 159 8.43 -20.30 16.04
C ALA A 159 7.51 -19.50 17.01
N ASN A 160 7.72 -18.19 17.13
CA ASN A 160 7.09 -17.33 18.14
C ASN A 160 6.36 -16.14 17.53
N ASP A 161 5.36 -15.64 18.26
CA ASP A 161 4.46 -14.55 17.87
C ASP A 161 5.05 -13.13 17.96
N GLN A 162 6.36 -13.06 18.25
CA GLN A 162 7.13 -11.81 18.22
C GLN A 162 8.05 -11.74 17.00
N CYS A 163 8.19 -12.84 16.25
CA CYS A 163 9.11 -12.96 15.12
C CYS A 163 10.55 -12.54 15.49
N THR A 164 11.03 -13.07 16.63
CA THR A 164 12.37 -12.81 17.15
C THR A 164 13.20 -14.10 17.25
N GLY A 165 14.52 -13.96 17.30
CA GLY A 165 15.46 -15.09 17.38
C GLY A 165 15.71 -15.75 16.03
N ASP A 166 15.97 -17.05 16.04
CA ASP A 166 16.37 -17.79 14.85
C ASP A 166 15.23 -17.92 13.83
N LYS A 167 15.54 -17.54 12.59
CA LYS A 167 14.66 -17.72 11.42
C LYS A 167 14.57 -19.22 11.11
N LYS A 168 13.36 -19.78 11.05
CA LYS A 168 13.11 -21.14 10.57
C LYS A 168 13.25 -21.23 9.05
N LEU A 169 12.80 -20.18 8.36
CA LEU A 169 12.91 -19.99 6.91
C LEU A 169 13.30 -18.54 6.65
N HIS A 170 14.09 -18.35 5.60
CA HIS A 170 14.45 -17.05 5.03
C HIS A 170 14.34 -17.19 3.50
N GLU A 171 13.19 -16.82 2.94
CA GLU A 171 12.85 -17.06 1.54
C GLU A 171 12.75 -15.74 0.77
N GLU A 172 13.58 -15.59 -0.26
CA GLU A 172 13.50 -14.46 -1.19
C GLU A 172 12.16 -14.48 -1.93
N GLN A 173 11.42 -13.39 -1.85
CA GLN A 173 10.14 -13.22 -2.55
C GLN A 173 10.35 -12.49 -3.87
N PHE A 174 11.07 -11.37 -3.84
CA PHE A 174 11.35 -10.57 -5.03
C PHE A 174 12.52 -9.61 -4.83
N GLU A 175 13.05 -9.14 -5.95
CA GLU A 175 14.06 -8.07 -6.02
C GLU A 175 13.36 -6.71 -6.08
N CYS A 176 13.86 -5.77 -5.29
CA CYS A 176 13.31 -4.42 -5.18
C CYS A 176 13.55 -3.59 -6.45
N ASP A 177 12.64 -2.66 -6.70
CA ASP A 177 12.68 -1.72 -7.83
C ASP A 177 12.79 -2.38 -9.20
N THR A 178 12.14 -3.55 -9.34
CA THR A 178 12.08 -4.29 -10.60
C THR A 178 10.67 -4.29 -11.18
N CYS A 179 10.58 -4.16 -12.50
CA CYS A 179 9.38 -4.46 -13.27
C CYS A 179 9.56 -5.86 -13.89
N LYS A 180 8.70 -6.81 -13.54
CA LYS A 180 8.70 -8.16 -14.12
C LYS A 180 7.32 -8.45 -14.68
N GLU A 181 7.26 -8.69 -15.99
CA GLU A 181 6.01 -8.99 -16.69
C GLU A 181 4.92 -7.94 -16.43
N GLY A 182 5.28 -6.64 -16.38
CA GLY A 182 4.34 -5.55 -16.09
C GLY A 182 3.90 -5.43 -14.63
N VAL A 183 4.47 -6.22 -13.71
CA VAL A 183 4.26 -6.08 -12.26
C VAL A 183 5.45 -5.36 -11.65
N MET A 184 5.19 -4.22 -11.02
CA MET A 184 6.21 -3.47 -10.29
C MET A 184 6.37 -4.01 -8.87
N TYR A 185 7.60 -4.33 -8.49
CA TYR A 185 8.00 -4.70 -7.13
C TYR A 185 8.89 -3.60 -6.56
N GLN A 186 8.52 -3.02 -5.42
CA GLN A 186 9.32 -1.96 -4.79
C GLN A 186 9.46 -2.19 -3.31
N CYS A 187 10.61 -1.79 -2.80
CA CYS A 187 10.90 -1.76 -1.38
C CYS A 187 11.02 -0.31 -0.95
N GLY A 188 10.63 -0.04 0.29
CA GLY A 188 10.80 1.25 0.89
C GLY A 188 9.60 1.68 1.72
N ALA A 189 9.89 1.94 2.99
CA ALA A 189 9.47 3.19 3.62
C ALA A 189 10.71 4.06 3.84
N ILE A 190 11.17 4.78 2.82
CA ILE A 190 11.68 6.12 3.09
C ILE A 190 10.47 7.03 2.92
N SER A 191 9.73 7.23 4.01
CA SER A 191 8.75 8.30 4.09
C SER A 191 9.44 9.57 3.59
N THR A 192 8.98 10.13 2.48
CA THR A 192 9.49 11.39 1.93
C THR A 192 9.42 12.54 2.94
N MET A 193 8.68 12.36 4.05
CA MET A 193 8.77 13.24 5.24
C MET A 193 10.16 13.25 5.88
N VAL A 194 10.90 12.14 5.93
CA VAL A 194 12.25 12.11 6.53
C VAL A 194 13.22 12.94 5.68
N LEU A 195 13.15 12.83 4.35
CA LEU A 195 13.97 13.63 3.44
C LEU A 195 13.62 15.13 3.50
N SER A 196 12.34 15.47 3.58
CA SER A 196 11.91 16.88 3.67
C SER A 196 12.18 17.49 5.06
N VAL A 197 12.10 16.73 6.14
CA VAL A 197 12.53 17.17 7.49
C VAL A 197 14.05 17.35 7.56
N VAL A 198 14.85 16.45 6.98
CA VAL A 198 16.31 16.60 6.89
C VAL A 198 16.69 17.82 6.04
N ALA A 199 16.01 18.04 4.92
CA ALA A 199 16.22 19.22 4.09
C ALA A 199 15.87 20.52 4.82
N ILE A 200 14.74 20.57 5.55
CA ILE A 200 14.36 21.75 6.35
C ILE A 200 15.34 21.99 7.50
N LEU A 201 15.83 20.93 8.16
CA LEU A 201 16.85 21.04 9.20
C LEU A 201 18.21 21.52 8.64
N ALA A 202 18.57 21.11 7.43
CA ALA A 202 19.79 21.58 6.75
C ALA A 202 19.71 23.06 6.30
N PHE A 203 18.51 23.61 6.13
CA PHE A 203 18.30 25.04 5.86
C PHE A 203 18.19 25.91 7.12
N LEU A 204 18.00 25.30 8.30
CA LEU A 204 17.85 25.98 9.59
C LEU A 204 19.08 25.84 10.52
N LEU A 205 20.12 25.12 10.08
CA LEU A 205 21.45 25.02 10.67
C LEU A 205 22.46 25.81 9.82
#